data_AF-A0A0L0NNY3-F1
#
_entry.id   AF-A0A0L0NNY3-F1
#
_cell.length_a   1.000
_cell.length_b   1.000
_cell.length_c   1.000
_cell.angle_alpha   90.00
_cell.angle_beta   90.00
_cell.angle_gamma   90.00
#
_symmetry.space_group_name_H-M   'P 1'
#
loop_
_entity.id
_entity.type
_entity.pdbx_description
1 polymer ?
#
loop_
_entity_poly.entity_id
_entity_poly.type
_entity_poly.pdbx_seq_one_letter_code
_entity_poly.pdbx_strand_id
1 'polypeptide(L)'
;MLRVARWFSLLRRLWALKSLVDVQLKPDNYQATITKYGWFLVPKTHVSDGWTLAELNKVLEKLPELKDQDDKAPLTFEDPRYEKVQEKIDEWADTVDLKKMPKVAVQTAKQKREAANQMLYIKQSLGHTQSRPKSGGADTRAKHERVTFTHAWNYFRSIKGSEFREKGEPNDLKKISKMWAQLSYNEKNVYREQYVELLKQGKEVFQGELVDRRVKEEFNQRKKEGIGKGKGRRKKSASE
;
A
#
# COMPACT_ATOMS: atom_id res chain seq x y z
N MET A 1 52.65 2.16 -26.63
CA MET A 1 51.21 1.84 -26.43
C MET A 1 50.87 1.56 -24.95
N LEU A 2 51.20 2.46 -24.01
CA LEU A 2 51.02 2.21 -22.56
C LEU A 2 50.15 3.27 -21.84
N ARG A 3 49.63 4.27 -22.57
CA ARG A 3 48.84 5.37 -21.99
C ARG A 3 47.32 5.20 -22.13
N VAL A 4 46.84 4.29 -22.97
CA VAL A 4 45.40 4.05 -23.16
C VAL A 4 44.84 3.14 -22.05
N ALA A 5 45.62 2.17 -21.57
CA ALA A 5 45.16 1.21 -20.55
C ALA A 5 44.83 1.84 -19.18
N ARG A 6 45.51 2.94 -18.80
CA ARG A 6 45.25 3.65 -17.53
C ARG A 6 43.98 4.50 -17.56
N TRP A 7 43.53 4.95 -18.75
CA TRP A 7 42.29 5.70 -18.88
C TRP A 7 41.06 4.79 -18.76
N PHE A 8 41.13 3.59 -19.32
CA PHE A 8 40.09 2.57 -19.13
C PHE A 8 40.00 2.07 -17.67
N SER A 9 41.10 2.03 -16.92
CA SER A 9 41.05 1.60 -15.50
C SER A 9 40.46 2.67 -14.57
N LEU A 10 40.60 3.96 -14.90
CA LEU A 10 40.02 5.07 -14.15
C LEU A 10 38.52 5.22 -14.44
N LEU A 11 38.10 5.01 -15.70
CA LEU A 11 36.68 4.95 -16.07
C LEU A 11 35.96 3.77 -15.40
N ARG A 12 36.62 2.60 -15.25
CA ARG A 12 36.07 1.45 -14.51
C ARG A 12 35.85 1.72 -13.02
N ARG A 13 36.77 2.42 -12.35
CA ARG A 13 36.60 2.78 -10.92
C ARG A 13 35.44 3.74 -10.66
N LEU A 14 35.05 4.56 -11.64
CA LEU A 14 33.88 5.43 -11.52
C LEU A 14 32.56 4.69 -11.72
N TRP A 15 32.59 3.46 -12.25
CA TRP A 15 31.40 2.66 -12.54
C TRP A 15 30.92 1.82 -11.36
N ALA A 16 31.82 1.26 -10.56
CA ALA A 16 31.48 0.47 -9.36
C ALA A 16 30.69 1.28 -8.30
N LEU A 17 30.79 2.61 -8.35
CA LEU A 17 30.03 3.52 -7.51
C LEU A 17 28.71 3.97 -8.14
N LYS A 18 28.46 3.67 -9.42
CA LYS A 18 27.29 4.20 -10.12
C LYS A 18 26.01 3.63 -9.54
N SER A 19 25.90 2.31 -9.35
CA SER A 19 24.74 1.71 -8.70
C SER A 19 24.58 2.20 -7.25
N LEU A 20 25.67 2.30 -6.50
CA LEU A 20 25.66 2.78 -5.11
C LEU A 20 25.25 4.26 -4.98
N VAL A 21 25.77 5.13 -5.85
CA VAL A 21 25.41 6.56 -5.90
C VAL A 21 24.00 6.76 -6.46
N ASP A 22 23.64 6.03 -7.52
CA ASP A 22 22.31 6.12 -8.11
C ASP A 22 21.23 5.60 -7.18
N VAL A 23 21.52 4.61 -6.33
CA VAL A 23 20.60 4.13 -5.27
C VAL A 23 20.35 5.23 -4.24
N GLN A 24 21.37 6.02 -3.87
CA GLN A 24 21.17 7.15 -2.95
C GLN A 24 20.25 8.22 -3.56
N LEU A 25 20.34 8.44 -4.89
CA LEU A 25 19.52 9.43 -5.59
C LEU A 25 18.12 8.92 -5.93
N LYS A 26 17.99 7.64 -6.29
CA LYS A 26 16.76 7.00 -6.81
C LYS A 26 16.67 5.54 -6.33
N PRO A 27 16.38 5.32 -5.04
CA PRO A 27 16.31 3.97 -4.48
C PRO A 27 15.22 3.12 -5.15
N ASP A 28 14.15 3.75 -5.64
CA ASP A 28 13.03 3.07 -6.30
C ASP A 28 13.39 2.36 -7.61
N ASN A 29 14.55 2.64 -8.21
CA ASN A 29 14.97 2.02 -9.46
C ASN A 29 15.73 0.71 -9.26
N TYR A 30 16.06 0.36 -8.02
CA TYR A 30 16.89 -0.80 -7.69
C TYR A 30 16.14 -1.77 -6.80
N GLN A 31 16.53 -3.04 -6.88
CA GLN A 31 16.03 -4.11 -6.04
C GLN A 31 17.22 -4.95 -5.55
N ALA A 32 17.23 -5.22 -4.25
CA ALA A 32 18.22 -6.10 -3.65
C ALA A 32 17.86 -7.56 -3.99
N THR A 33 18.80 -8.27 -4.60
CA THR A 33 18.65 -9.69 -4.95
C THR A 33 19.58 -10.51 -4.07
N ILE A 34 19.06 -11.56 -3.44
CA ILE A 34 19.83 -12.49 -2.62
C ILE A 34 20.48 -13.54 -3.52
N THR A 35 21.81 -13.55 -3.57
CA THR A 35 22.61 -14.57 -4.26
C THR A 35 23.22 -15.55 -3.25
N LYS A 36 23.94 -16.57 -3.73
CA LYS A 36 24.72 -17.47 -2.85
C LYS A 36 25.74 -16.72 -1.99
N TYR A 37 26.23 -15.58 -2.47
CA TYR A 37 27.34 -14.85 -1.87
C TYR A 37 26.89 -13.65 -1.02
N GLY A 38 25.60 -13.31 -1.01
CA GLY A 38 25.07 -12.18 -0.23
C GLY A 38 23.97 -11.41 -0.95
N TRP A 39 23.69 -10.21 -0.46
CA TRP A 39 22.72 -9.30 -1.05
C TRP A 39 23.40 -8.32 -1.99
N PHE A 40 22.90 -8.19 -3.21
CA PHE A 40 23.46 -7.25 -4.19
C PHE A 40 22.39 -6.41 -4.86
N LEU A 41 22.78 -5.21 -5.29
CA LEU A 41 21.87 -4.24 -5.89
C LEU A 41 21.78 -4.48 -7.39
N VAL A 42 20.56 -4.58 -7.91
CA VAL A 42 20.30 -4.79 -9.34
C VAL A 42 19.21 -3.81 -9.78
N PRO A 43 19.33 -3.18 -10.98
CA PRO A 43 18.26 -2.32 -11.48
C PRO A 43 16.97 -3.13 -11.70
N LYS A 44 15.81 -2.63 -11.26
CA LYS A 44 14.52 -3.33 -11.34
C LYS A 44 14.15 -3.79 -12.74
N THR A 45 14.63 -3.08 -13.77
CA THR A 45 14.42 -3.45 -15.19
C THR A 45 15.07 -4.78 -15.57
N HIS A 46 16.07 -5.23 -14.82
CA HIS A 46 16.84 -6.45 -15.05
C HIS A 46 16.50 -7.57 -14.06
N VAL A 47 15.47 -7.36 -13.23
CA VAL A 47 15.05 -8.34 -12.22
C VAL A 47 13.88 -9.17 -12.72
N SER A 48 14.11 -10.48 -12.80
CA SER A 48 13.11 -11.51 -12.97
C SER A 48 13.37 -12.63 -11.97
N ASP A 49 12.32 -13.08 -11.29
CA ASP A 49 12.38 -14.16 -10.31
C ASP A 49 13.03 -15.41 -10.92
N GLY A 50 14.03 -15.96 -10.20
CA GLY A 50 14.80 -17.15 -10.60
C GLY A 50 15.83 -16.92 -11.71
N TRP A 51 15.50 -16.19 -12.78
CA TRP A 51 16.40 -15.98 -13.91
C TRP A 51 17.58 -15.08 -13.56
N THR A 52 17.31 -13.92 -12.95
CA THR A 52 18.37 -12.98 -12.54
C THR A 52 19.31 -13.64 -11.54
N LEU A 53 18.76 -14.39 -10.59
CA LEU A 53 19.55 -15.16 -9.62
C LEU A 53 20.48 -16.17 -10.29
N ALA A 54 19.98 -16.94 -11.26
CA ALA A 54 20.76 -17.95 -11.95
C ALA A 54 21.89 -17.33 -12.78
N GLU A 55 21.61 -16.24 -13.50
CA GLU A 55 22.63 -15.54 -14.30
C GLU A 55 23.68 -14.86 -13.42
N LEU A 56 23.26 -14.17 -12.35
CA LEU A 56 24.19 -13.57 -11.41
C LEU A 56 25.09 -14.62 -10.76
N ASN A 57 24.55 -15.76 -10.30
CA ASN A 57 25.37 -16.82 -9.74
C ASN A 57 26.42 -17.33 -10.75
N LYS A 58 26.08 -17.48 -12.04
CA LYS A 58 27.06 -17.87 -13.08
C LYS A 58 28.17 -16.84 -13.28
N VAL A 59 27.86 -15.56 -13.12
CA VAL A 59 28.85 -14.47 -13.20
C VAL A 59 29.76 -14.52 -11.98
N LEU A 60 29.18 -14.67 -10.80
CA LEU A 60 29.88 -14.67 -9.52
C LEU A 60 30.76 -15.91 -9.31
N GLU A 61 30.33 -17.10 -9.75
CA GLU A 61 31.11 -18.34 -9.69
C GLU A 61 32.42 -18.26 -10.51
N LYS A 62 32.49 -17.36 -11.50
CA LYS A 62 33.71 -17.15 -12.30
C LYS A 62 34.74 -16.26 -11.60
N LEU A 63 34.36 -15.56 -10.54
CA LEU A 63 35.25 -14.65 -9.83
C LEU A 63 36.20 -15.42 -8.91
N PRO A 64 37.52 -15.34 -9.12
CA PRO A 64 38.47 -16.00 -8.23
C PRO A 64 38.38 -15.51 -6.78
N GLU A 65 37.91 -14.27 -6.57
CA GLU A 65 37.75 -13.65 -5.25
C GLU A 65 36.67 -14.31 -4.37
N LEU A 66 35.78 -15.11 -4.99
CA LEU A 66 34.65 -15.76 -4.34
C LEU A 66 34.80 -17.29 -4.22
N LYS A 67 35.86 -17.87 -4.79
CA LYS A 67 36.08 -19.33 -4.80
C LYS A 67 36.37 -19.94 -3.43
N ASP A 68 36.89 -19.15 -2.50
CA ASP A 68 37.23 -19.61 -1.15
C ASP A 68 36.10 -19.34 -0.13
N GLN A 69 34.91 -18.96 -0.61
CA GLN A 69 33.80 -18.50 0.24
C GLN A 69 32.71 -19.55 0.49
N ASP A 70 32.86 -20.78 -0.01
CA ASP A 70 31.81 -21.81 0.03
C ASP A 70 31.30 -22.16 1.46
N ASP A 71 32.04 -21.78 2.52
CA ASP A 71 31.65 -21.98 3.93
C ASP A 71 31.64 -20.71 4.81
N LYS A 72 31.78 -19.50 4.24
CA LYS A 72 31.83 -18.24 5.00
C LYS A 72 30.52 -17.46 4.93
N ALA A 73 30.28 -16.65 5.96
CA ALA A 73 29.15 -15.73 6.06
C ALA A 73 28.95 -14.93 4.74
N PRO A 74 27.69 -14.60 4.39
CA PRO A 74 27.40 -13.79 3.21
C PRO A 74 28.18 -12.48 3.26
N LEU A 75 28.62 -12.00 2.09
CA LEU A 75 29.27 -10.70 1.96
C LEU A 75 28.35 -9.62 2.50
N THR A 76 28.86 -8.87 3.47
CA THR A 76 28.23 -7.66 3.96
C THR A 76 28.76 -6.46 3.17
N PHE A 77 28.02 -5.36 3.24
CA PHE A 77 28.40 -4.10 2.60
C PHE A 77 29.78 -3.57 3.07
N GLU A 78 30.20 -3.96 4.26
CA GLU A 78 31.48 -3.55 4.87
C GLU A 78 32.69 -4.33 4.35
N ASP A 79 32.48 -5.43 3.61
CA ASP A 79 33.58 -6.23 3.08
C ASP A 79 34.23 -5.51 1.88
N PRO A 80 35.57 -5.31 1.86
CA PRO A 80 36.28 -4.71 0.73
C PRO A 80 36.07 -5.44 -0.61
N ARG A 81 35.64 -6.70 -0.57
CA ARG A 81 35.33 -7.49 -1.76
C ARG A 81 33.96 -7.13 -2.35
N TYR A 82 33.05 -6.58 -1.55
CA TYR A 82 31.69 -6.24 -1.97
C TYR A 82 31.70 -5.29 -3.17
N GLU A 83 32.53 -4.24 -3.15
CA GLU A 83 32.60 -3.26 -4.24
C GLU A 83 33.02 -3.90 -5.57
N LYS A 84 34.00 -4.81 -5.54
CA LYS A 84 34.47 -5.52 -6.75
C LYS A 84 33.40 -6.45 -7.30
N VAL A 85 32.63 -7.07 -6.41
CA VAL A 85 31.54 -7.97 -6.79
C VAL A 85 30.38 -7.15 -7.39
N GLN A 86 30.03 -6.03 -6.76
CA GLN A 86 29.00 -5.13 -7.27
C GLN A 86 29.40 -4.54 -8.64
N GLU A 87 30.68 -4.22 -8.87
CA GLU A 87 31.20 -3.80 -10.18
C GLU A 87 30.90 -4.84 -11.27
N LYS A 88 31.07 -6.12 -10.96
CA LYS A 88 30.80 -7.22 -11.91
C LYS A 88 29.32 -7.43 -12.18
N ILE A 89 28.48 -7.13 -11.20
CA ILE A 89 27.02 -7.15 -11.36
C ILE A 89 26.57 -5.98 -12.22
N ASP A 90 27.17 -4.80 -12.06
CA ASP A 90 26.90 -3.64 -12.89
C ASP A 90 27.37 -3.88 -14.34
N GLU A 91 28.56 -4.45 -14.55
CA GLU A 91 29.04 -4.88 -15.87
C GLU A 91 28.09 -5.90 -16.52
N TRP A 92 27.54 -6.83 -15.73
CA TRP A 92 26.54 -7.79 -16.21
C TRP A 92 25.25 -7.08 -16.61
N ALA A 93 24.76 -6.13 -15.81
CA ALA A 93 23.53 -5.39 -16.10
C ALA A 93 23.61 -4.62 -17.43
N ASP A 94 24.78 -4.11 -17.80
CA ASP A 94 24.97 -3.40 -19.07
C ASP A 94 25.14 -4.33 -20.27
N THR A 95 25.62 -5.56 -20.06
CA THR A 95 25.89 -6.52 -21.14
C THR A 95 24.77 -7.52 -21.37
N VAL A 96 23.85 -7.67 -20.42
CA VAL A 96 22.82 -8.69 -20.48
C VAL A 96 21.77 -8.37 -21.55
N ASP A 97 21.47 -9.38 -22.37
CA ASP A 97 20.43 -9.27 -23.38
C ASP A 97 19.04 -9.38 -22.73
N LEU A 98 18.41 -8.23 -22.52
CA LEU A 98 17.06 -8.10 -21.99
C LEU A 98 16.01 -8.87 -22.81
N LYS A 99 16.28 -9.21 -24.08
CA LYS A 99 15.33 -10.00 -24.89
C LYS A 99 15.27 -11.46 -24.44
N LYS A 100 16.34 -11.97 -23.81
CA LYS A 100 16.40 -13.33 -23.25
C LYS A 100 15.77 -13.42 -21.87
N MET A 101 15.51 -12.28 -21.23
CA MET A 101 14.84 -12.25 -19.93
C MET A 101 13.42 -12.80 -20.11
N PRO A 102 13.03 -13.84 -19.34
CA PRO A 102 11.65 -14.31 -19.38
C PRO A 102 10.76 -13.15 -18.95
N LYS A 103 9.87 -12.71 -19.83
CA LYS A 103 8.86 -11.73 -19.44
C LYS A 103 8.03 -12.41 -18.37
N VAL A 104 8.09 -11.90 -17.14
CA VAL A 104 7.20 -12.35 -16.07
C VAL A 104 5.80 -12.28 -16.63
N ALA A 105 5.19 -13.44 -16.86
CA ALA A 105 3.84 -13.51 -17.37
C ALA A 105 2.98 -12.81 -16.34
N VAL A 106 2.55 -11.58 -16.66
CA VAL A 106 1.67 -10.82 -15.79
C VAL A 106 0.47 -11.71 -15.56
N GLN A 107 0.36 -12.27 -14.36
CA GLN A 107 -0.71 -13.22 -14.06
C GLN A 107 -2.02 -12.56 -14.44
N THR A 108 -2.71 -13.17 -15.40
CA THR A 108 -3.99 -12.65 -15.86
C THR A 108 -4.94 -12.57 -14.67
N ALA A 109 -5.91 -11.65 -14.69
CA ALA A 109 -6.89 -11.54 -13.62
C ALA A 109 -7.59 -12.88 -13.32
N LYS A 110 -7.74 -13.74 -14.35
CA LYS A 110 -8.23 -15.11 -14.22
C LYS A 110 -7.28 -16.00 -13.41
N GLN A 111 -5.99 -16.04 -13.76
CA GLN A 111 -4.98 -16.83 -13.02
C GLN A 111 -4.83 -16.37 -11.57
N LYS A 112 -4.88 -15.06 -11.29
CA LYS A 112 -4.88 -14.54 -9.92
C LYS A 112 -6.10 -15.03 -9.12
N ARG A 113 -7.27 -15.08 -9.75
CA ARG A 113 -8.50 -15.60 -9.11
C ARG A 113 -8.41 -17.11 -8.86
N GLU A 114 -7.90 -17.87 -9.82
CA GLU A 114 -7.73 -19.31 -9.68
C GLU A 114 -6.73 -19.66 -8.56
N ALA A 115 -5.58 -18.97 -8.50
CA ALA A 115 -4.60 -19.13 -7.42
C ALA A 115 -5.20 -18.76 -6.05
N ALA A 116 -5.99 -17.68 -5.97
CA ALA A 116 -6.68 -17.31 -4.74
C ALA A 116 -7.71 -18.37 -4.30
N ASN A 117 -8.44 -18.96 -5.25
CA ASN A 117 -9.39 -20.03 -4.97
C ASN A 117 -8.69 -21.32 -4.51
N GLN A 118 -7.57 -21.68 -5.12
CA GLN A 118 -6.76 -22.83 -4.70
C GLN A 118 -6.20 -22.63 -3.29
N MET A 119 -5.65 -21.45 -2.99
CA MET A 119 -5.19 -21.11 -1.64
C MET A 119 -6.34 -21.11 -0.62
N LEU A 120 -7.54 -20.69 -1.01
CA LEU A 120 -8.74 -20.77 -0.17
C LEU A 120 -9.08 -22.23 0.15
N TYR A 121 -9.08 -23.10 -0.86
CA TYR A 121 -9.35 -24.53 -0.69
C TYR A 121 -8.34 -25.19 0.25
N ILE A 122 -7.04 -24.94 0.05
CA ILE A 122 -5.96 -25.48 0.89
C ILE A 122 -6.13 -25.03 2.35
N LYS A 123 -6.47 -23.75 2.57
CA LYS A 123 -6.72 -23.22 3.93
C LYS A 123 -7.91 -23.93 4.58
N GLN A 124 -9.00 -24.14 3.84
CA GLN A 124 -10.18 -24.85 4.33
C GLN A 124 -9.89 -26.32 4.65
N SER A 125 -9.08 -27.00 3.83
CA SER A 125 -8.71 -28.40 4.06
C SER A 125 -7.77 -28.61 5.25
N LEU A 126 -6.93 -27.62 5.58
CA LEU A 126 -6.01 -27.67 6.72
C LEU A 126 -6.68 -27.32 8.07
N GLY A 127 -8.02 -27.36 8.15
CA GLY A 127 -8.78 -27.02 9.35
C GLY A 127 -8.67 -25.56 9.79
N HIS A 128 -7.95 -24.72 9.02
CA HIS A 128 -7.91 -23.29 9.23
C HIS A 128 -9.15 -22.69 8.55
N THR A 129 -10.27 -22.69 9.26
CA THR A 129 -11.44 -21.89 8.90
C THR A 129 -11.06 -20.41 8.96
N GLN A 130 -10.46 -19.89 7.90
CA GLN A 130 -10.33 -18.45 7.73
C GLN A 130 -11.73 -17.90 7.52
N SER A 131 -12.20 -17.14 8.51
CA SER A 131 -13.27 -16.16 8.32
C SER A 131 -12.90 -15.30 7.11
N ARG A 132 -13.61 -15.52 6.01
CA ARG A 132 -13.44 -14.86 4.72
C ARG A 132 -13.39 -13.32 4.90
N PRO A 133 -12.39 -12.59 4.38
CA PRO A 133 -12.51 -11.14 4.28
C PRO A 133 -13.56 -10.84 3.21
N LYS A 134 -14.77 -10.51 3.68
CA LYS A 134 -15.87 -10.04 2.87
C LYS A 134 -15.55 -8.61 2.40
N SER A 135 -14.92 -8.47 1.24
CA SER A 135 -15.20 -7.30 0.41
C SER A 135 -16.68 -7.39 0.03
N GLY A 136 -17.50 -6.52 0.63
CA GLY A 136 -18.91 -6.32 0.28
C GLY A 136 -19.96 -7.12 1.06
N GLY A 137 -19.58 -7.87 2.09
CA GLY A 137 -20.56 -8.48 2.99
C GLY A 137 -20.85 -7.57 4.18
N ALA A 138 -22.13 -7.33 4.47
CA ALA A 138 -22.57 -6.69 5.70
C ALA A 138 -21.81 -7.30 6.88
N ASP A 139 -20.93 -6.49 7.47
CA ASP A 139 -20.16 -6.83 8.66
C ASP A 139 -21.18 -7.17 9.76
N THR A 140 -21.13 -8.39 10.29
CA THR A 140 -22.06 -8.92 11.30
C THR A 140 -21.82 -8.32 12.68
N ARG A 141 -20.75 -7.52 12.83
CA ARG A 141 -20.48 -6.73 14.03
C ARG A 141 -21.56 -5.69 14.24
N ALA A 142 -22.01 -5.55 15.48
CA ALA A 142 -23.02 -4.57 15.81
C ALA A 142 -22.52 -3.16 15.44
N LYS A 143 -23.42 -2.25 15.03
CA LYS A 143 -23.04 -0.92 14.50
C LYS A 143 -22.13 -0.12 15.47
N HIS A 144 -22.25 -0.35 16.77
CA HIS A 144 -21.44 0.28 17.81
C HIS A 144 -20.00 -0.30 17.89
N GLU A 145 -19.73 -1.50 17.38
CA GLU A 145 -18.39 -2.10 17.34
C GLU A 145 -17.54 -1.57 16.16
N ARG A 146 -18.18 -0.91 15.19
CA ARG A 146 -17.57 -0.38 13.96
C ARG A 146 -17.23 1.11 14.02
N VAL A 147 -17.15 1.70 15.20
CA VAL A 147 -16.87 3.13 15.35
C VAL A 147 -15.39 3.42 15.05
N THR A 148 -15.14 4.22 14.01
CA THR A 148 -13.81 4.73 13.65
C THR A 148 -13.59 6.17 14.16
N PHE A 149 -12.35 6.67 14.10
CA PHE A 149 -12.05 8.07 14.46
C PHE A 149 -12.75 9.10 13.57
N THR A 150 -13.16 8.74 12.35
CA THR A 150 -14.02 9.58 11.50
C THR A 150 -15.39 9.81 12.15
N HIS A 151 -15.94 8.77 12.79
CA HIS A 151 -17.20 8.86 13.51
C HIS A 151 -17.05 9.69 14.78
N ALA A 152 -15.95 9.49 15.51
CA ALA A 152 -15.60 10.30 16.69
C ALA A 152 -15.42 11.78 16.32
N TRP A 153 -14.80 12.08 15.19
CA TRP A 153 -14.69 13.45 14.65
C TRP A 153 -16.06 14.07 14.34
N ASN A 154 -16.95 13.32 13.67
CA ASN A 154 -18.30 13.79 13.37
C ASN A 154 -19.09 14.10 14.65
N TYR A 155 -18.96 13.25 15.67
CA TYR A 155 -19.54 13.47 16.99
C TYR A 155 -18.96 14.70 17.69
N PHE A 156 -17.62 14.79 17.77
CA PHE A 156 -16.93 15.95 18.34
C PHE A 156 -17.35 17.27 17.68
N ARG A 157 -17.42 17.28 16.34
CA ARG A 157 -17.89 18.44 15.57
C ARG A 157 -19.33 18.80 15.90
N SER A 158 -20.21 17.82 16.10
CA SER A 158 -21.62 18.09 16.43
C SER A 158 -21.78 18.75 17.80
N ILE A 159 -21.04 18.27 18.82
CA ILE A 159 -21.05 18.85 20.17
C ILE A 159 -20.43 20.24 20.17
N LYS A 160 -19.24 20.40 19.59
CA LYS A 160 -18.60 21.72 19.57
C LYS A 160 -19.40 22.71 18.74
N GLY A 161 -19.98 22.26 17.63
CA GLY A 161 -20.88 23.07 16.81
C GLY A 161 -22.17 23.49 17.53
N SER A 162 -22.72 22.70 18.45
CA SER A 162 -23.83 23.14 19.30
C SER A 162 -23.38 24.12 20.38
N GLU A 163 -22.23 23.89 21.03
CA GLU A 163 -21.66 24.82 22.02
C GLU A 163 -21.41 26.22 21.43
N PHE A 164 -20.89 26.31 20.19
CA PHE A 164 -20.69 27.61 19.52
C PHE A 164 -22.04 28.28 19.20
N ARG A 165 -23.05 27.52 18.78
CA ARG A 165 -24.40 28.04 18.50
C ARG A 165 -25.09 28.57 19.75
N GLU A 166 -24.97 27.88 20.89
CA GLU A 166 -25.52 28.32 22.17
C GLU A 166 -24.86 29.60 22.69
N LYS A 167 -23.57 29.79 22.39
CA LYS A 167 -22.82 31.00 22.75
C LYS A 167 -23.02 32.16 21.78
N GLY A 168 -23.83 31.99 20.73
CA GLY A 168 -24.03 33.00 19.69
C GLY A 168 -22.80 33.26 18.82
N GLU A 169 -21.79 32.40 18.89
CA GLU A 169 -20.58 32.50 18.07
C GLU A 169 -20.83 31.86 16.69
N PRO A 170 -20.26 32.43 15.61
CA PRO A 170 -20.31 31.78 14.31
C PRO A 170 -19.62 30.42 14.36
N ASN A 171 -20.25 29.40 13.77
CA ASN A 171 -19.74 28.03 13.74
C ASN A 171 -18.43 27.96 12.92
N ASP A 172 -17.31 28.23 13.58
CA ASP A 172 -16.00 28.24 12.95
C ASP A 172 -15.42 26.82 12.88
N LEU A 173 -15.68 26.17 11.74
CA LEU A 173 -15.15 24.85 11.41
C LEU A 173 -13.61 24.79 11.49
N LYS A 174 -12.91 25.90 11.21
CA LYS A 174 -11.44 25.93 11.29
C LYS A 174 -10.98 25.86 12.74
N LYS A 175 -11.66 26.56 13.65
CA LYS A 175 -11.41 26.51 15.10
C LYS A 175 -11.66 25.11 15.67
N ILE A 176 -12.79 24.48 15.33
CA ILE A 176 -13.12 23.11 15.74
C ILE A 176 -12.10 22.10 15.21
N SER A 177 -11.67 22.25 13.94
CA SER A 177 -10.66 21.37 13.35
C SER A 177 -9.29 21.51 14.03
N LYS A 178 -8.89 22.73 14.42
CA LYS A 178 -7.66 22.95 15.19
C LYS A 178 -7.73 22.29 16.56
N MET A 179 -8.86 22.42 17.26
CA MET A 179 -9.07 21.77 18.56
C MET A 179 -8.94 20.25 18.44
N TRP A 180 -9.54 19.63 17.42
CA TRP A 180 -9.40 18.19 17.20
C TRP A 180 -7.98 17.77 16.84
N ALA A 181 -7.24 18.58 16.08
CA ALA A 181 -5.85 18.29 15.76
C ALA A 181 -4.96 18.30 17.02
N GLN A 182 -5.25 19.18 17.98
CA GLN A 182 -4.53 19.31 19.25
C GLN A 182 -4.83 18.19 20.26
N LEU A 183 -5.96 17.49 20.13
CA LEU A 183 -6.27 16.35 20.99
C LEU A 183 -5.30 15.19 20.75
N SER A 184 -4.81 14.63 21.85
CA SER A 184 -4.05 13.38 21.87
C SER A 184 -4.89 12.19 21.40
N TYR A 185 -4.22 11.08 21.11
CA TYR A 185 -4.89 9.84 20.74
C TYR A 185 -5.88 9.36 21.81
N ASN A 186 -5.49 9.44 23.10
CA ASN A 186 -6.32 9.01 24.22
C ASN A 186 -7.59 9.86 24.34
N GLU A 187 -7.47 11.18 24.19
CA GLU A 187 -8.63 12.09 24.23
C GLU A 187 -9.57 11.85 23.05
N LYS A 188 -9.03 11.61 21.84
CA LYS A 188 -9.84 11.22 20.68
C LYS A 188 -10.57 9.89 20.91
N ASN A 189 -9.94 8.96 21.64
CA ASN A 189 -10.55 7.68 21.97
C ASN A 189 -11.70 7.83 22.99
N VAL A 190 -11.63 8.79 23.91
CA VAL A 190 -12.76 9.12 24.81
C VAL A 190 -14.00 9.54 23.99
N TYR A 191 -13.85 10.42 23.00
CA TYR A 191 -14.96 10.80 22.12
C TYR A 191 -15.49 9.63 21.28
N ARG A 192 -14.60 8.70 20.92
CA ARG A 192 -14.98 7.46 20.23
C ARG A 192 -15.86 6.59 21.13
N GLU A 193 -15.46 6.37 22.37
CA GLU A 193 -16.21 5.58 23.35
C GLU A 193 -17.56 6.21 23.71
N GLN A 194 -17.60 7.53 23.89
CA GLN A 194 -18.86 8.27 24.09
C GLN A 194 -19.81 8.08 22.90
N TYR A 195 -19.29 8.11 21.68
CA TYR A 195 -20.11 7.87 20.49
C TYR A 195 -20.59 6.42 20.37
N VAL A 196 -19.77 5.44 20.79
CA VAL A 196 -20.17 4.03 20.89
C VAL A 196 -21.38 3.89 21.83
N GLU A 197 -21.35 4.57 22.98
CA GLU A 197 -22.45 4.51 23.95
C GLU A 197 -23.75 5.14 23.42
N LEU A 198 -23.64 6.26 22.73
CA LEU A 198 -24.79 6.89 22.06
C LEU A 198 -25.41 5.98 20.98
N LEU A 199 -24.58 5.26 20.23
CA LEU A 199 -25.07 4.30 19.25
C LEU A 199 -25.81 3.12 19.88
N LYS A 200 -25.44 2.70 21.10
CA LYS A 200 -26.18 1.69 21.87
C LYS A 200 -27.55 2.22 22.32
N GLN A 201 -27.61 3.50 22.69
CA GLN A 201 -28.85 4.21 23.03
C GLN A 201 -29.76 4.51 21.83
N GLY A 202 -29.32 4.21 20.60
CA GLY A 202 -30.10 4.45 19.39
C GLY A 202 -29.97 5.86 18.82
N LYS A 203 -29.03 6.67 19.32
CA LYS A 203 -28.73 8.03 18.83
C LYS A 203 -27.59 7.99 17.81
N GLU A 204 -27.64 8.83 16.79
CA GLU A 204 -26.61 8.91 15.74
C GLU A 204 -26.41 10.36 15.29
N VAL A 205 -25.19 10.70 14.86
CA VAL A 205 -24.93 12.01 14.25
C VAL A 205 -25.46 12.02 12.81
N PHE A 206 -26.38 12.94 12.51
CA PHE A 206 -26.94 13.17 11.18
C PHE A 206 -26.92 14.66 10.87
N GLN A 207 -26.38 15.04 9.71
CA GLN A 207 -26.25 16.44 9.28
C GLN A 207 -25.56 17.39 10.28
N GLY A 208 -24.71 16.86 11.17
CA GLY A 208 -24.00 17.65 12.17
C GLY A 208 -24.76 17.83 13.49
N GLU A 209 -25.87 17.15 13.67
CA GLU A 209 -26.67 17.14 14.90
C GLU A 209 -26.86 15.70 15.41
N LEU A 210 -27.06 15.55 16.72
CA LEU A 210 -27.39 14.28 17.35
C LEU A 210 -28.88 14.02 17.19
N VAL A 211 -29.22 12.99 16.45
CA VAL A 211 -30.59 12.67 16.05
C VAL A 211 -30.88 11.20 16.39
N ASP A 212 -32.12 10.90 16.77
CA ASP A 212 -32.54 9.52 16.96
C ASP A 212 -32.53 8.74 15.65
N ARG A 213 -32.12 7.47 15.72
CA ARG A 213 -32.02 6.59 14.55
C ARG A 213 -33.32 6.54 13.73
N ARG A 214 -34.48 6.59 14.39
CA ARG A 214 -35.80 6.55 13.75
C ARG A 214 -36.03 7.75 12.82
N VAL A 215 -35.64 8.95 13.24
CA VAL A 215 -35.80 10.18 12.46
C VAL A 215 -34.96 10.14 11.17
N LYS A 216 -33.74 9.56 11.26
CA LYS A 216 -32.88 9.35 10.08
C LYS A 216 -33.45 8.30 9.13
N GLU A 217 -34.04 7.23 9.65
CA GLU A 217 -34.69 6.19 8.84
C GLU A 217 -35.90 6.76 8.09
N GLU A 218 -36.75 7.55 8.76
CA GLU A 218 -37.89 8.24 8.14
C GLU A 218 -37.47 9.23 7.05
N PHE A 219 -36.42 10.02 7.29
CA PHE A 219 -35.88 10.95 6.27
C PHE A 219 -35.41 10.21 5.02
N ASN A 220 -34.69 9.10 5.20
CA ASN A 220 -34.20 8.28 4.09
C ASN A 220 -35.34 7.58 3.33
N GLN A 221 -36.41 7.21 4.01
CA GLN A 221 -37.59 6.59 3.42
C GLN A 221 -38.35 7.60 2.53
N ARG A 222 -38.62 8.81 3.03
CA ARG A 222 -39.24 9.90 2.25
C ARG A 222 -38.43 10.27 1.00
N LYS A 223 -37.09 10.25 1.10
CA LYS A 223 -36.21 10.52 -0.05
C LYS A 223 -36.30 9.44 -1.15
N LYS A 224 -36.45 8.17 -0.77
CA LYS A 224 -36.65 7.07 -1.73
C LYS A 224 -38.01 7.15 -2.41
N GLU A 225 -39.05 7.55 -1.69
CA GLU A 225 -40.42 7.71 -2.22
C GLU A 225 -40.54 8.91 -3.19
N GLY A 226 -39.81 10.00 -2.95
CA GLY A 226 -39.80 11.17 -3.83
C GLY A 226 -39.10 10.97 -5.19
N ILE A 227 -38.09 10.08 -5.26
CA ILE A 227 -37.34 9.80 -6.50
C ILE A 227 -38.14 8.90 -7.46
N GLY A 228 -39.10 8.12 -6.95
CA GLY A 228 -39.94 7.21 -7.75
C GLY A 228 -41.07 7.89 -8.56
N LYS A 229 -41.46 9.13 -8.23
CA LYS A 229 -42.59 9.82 -8.89
C LYS A 229 -42.22 10.76 -10.05
N GLY A 230 -40.93 10.93 -10.36
CA GLY A 230 -40.44 11.93 -11.33
C GLY A 230 -40.18 11.47 -12.77
N LYS A 231 -40.28 10.17 -13.09
CA LYS A 231 -40.03 9.64 -14.45
C LYS A 231 -41.28 8.99 -15.02
N GLY A 232 -42.22 9.79 -15.50
CA GLY A 232 -43.45 9.23 -16.08
C GLY A 232 -44.42 10.22 -16.70
N ARG A 233 -43.98 11.24 -17.46
CA ARG A 233 -44.87 11.92 -18.42
C ARG A 233 -44.10 12.78 -19.44
N ARG A 234 -43.64 12.15 -20.53
CA ARG A 234 -43.56 12.81 -21.84
C ARG A 234 -44.45 11.99 -22.77
N LYS A 235 -45.75 12.31 -22.78
CA LYS A 235 -46.65 11.87 -23.86
C LYS A 235 -46.18 12.61 -25.13
N LYS A 236 -45.83 11.84 -26.15
CA LYS A 236 -45.78 12.29 -27.54
C LYS A 236 -47.14 12.89 -27.88
N SER A 237 -47.18 14.16 -28.23
CA SER A 237 -48.21 14.73 -29.08
C SER A 237 -47.60 14.85 -30.47
N ALA A 238 -47.96 13.92 -31.34
CA ALA A 238 -47.77 13.99 -32.78
C ALA A 238 -49.15 13.85 -33.41
N SER A 239 -49.38 14.67 -34.44
CA SER A 239 -50.41 14.60 -35.48
C SER A 239 -51.88 14.64 -35.05
N GLU A 240 -52.56 15.75 -35.30
CA GLU A 240 -53.23 16.02 -36.60
C GLU A 240 -53.17 17.53 -36.92
#